data_AF-A0A6L3X9N1-F1
#
_entry.id   AF-A0A6L3X9N1-F1
#
_cell.length_a   1.000
_cell.length_b   1.000
_cell.length_c   1.000
_cell.angle_alpha   90.00
_cell.angle_beta   90.00
_cell.angle_gamma   90.00
#
_symmetry.space_group_name_H-M   'P 1'
#
loop_
_entity.id
_entity.type
_entity.pdbx_description
1 polymer ?
#
loop_
_entity_poly.entity_id
_entity_poly.type
_entity_poly.pdbx_seq_one_letter_code
_entity_poly.pdbx_strand_id
1 'polypeptide(L)'
;MLVMMSALAAKISQQFCRNLQKTHYQVSQQQLRWAMQTQEKVVKDRLQTDASGESKPLALDGDWHQPLETQGEDYTVVSQVEDAQDCFNVNNLLTADIAPQGQSAPGVAEKSRKARIVEQLLTESGLSPGTAEAVYFQLVD
;
A
#
# COMPACT_ATOMS: atom_id res chain seq x y z
N MET A 1 -23.65 57.36 7.53
CA MET A 1 -23.40 56.15 8.34
C MET A 1 -23.98 54.85 7.75
N LEU A 2 -25.03 54.88 6.90
CA LEU A 2 -25.61 53.66 6.30
C LEU A 2 -24.65 52.86 5.39
N VAL A 3 -23.84 53.52 4.56
CA VAL A 3 -22.93 52.86 3.59
C VAL A 3 -21.84 52.02 4.28
N MET A 4 -21.42 52.42 5.47
CA MET A 4 -20.39 51.72 6.24
C MET A 4 -20.94 50.44 6.88
N MET A 5 -22.21 50.45 7.31
CA MET A 5 -22.90 49.28 7.84
C MET A 5 -23.23 48.26 6.74
N SER A 6 -23.60 48.70 5.54
CA SER A 6 -23.82 47.80 4.40
C SER A 6 -22.52 47.13 3.94
N ALA A 7 -21.39 47.85 3.96
CA ALA A 7 -20.09 47.27 3.65
C ALA A 7 -19.65 46.22 4.69
N LEU A 8 -19.94 46.46 5.96
CA LEU A 8 -19.67 45.52 7.05
C LEU A 8 -20.55 44.27 6.95
N ALA A 9 -21.85 44.43 6.66
CA ALA A 9 -22.77 43.32 6.43
C ALA A 9 -22.36 42.47 5.21
N ALA A 10 -21.93 43.10 4.11
CA ALA A 10 -21.42 42.40 2.93
C ALA A 10 -20.14 41.59 3.24
N LYS A 11 -19.22 42.14 4.03
CA LYS A 11 -18.03 41.42 4.50
C LYS A 11 -18.37 40.22 5.39
N ILE A 12 -19.31 40.38 6.32
CA ILE A 12 -19.77 39.29 7.19
C ILE A 12 -20.42 38.18 6.36
N SER A 13 -21.28 38.53 5.40
CA SER A 13 -21.91 37.57 4.49
C SER A 13 -20.86 36.81 3.66
N GLN A 14 -19.87 37.52 3.12
CA GLN A 14 -18.78 36.89 2.36
C GLN A 14 -17.93 35.96 3.23
N GLN A 15 -17.62 36.37 4.47
CA GLN A 15 -16.85 35.55 5.40
C GLN A 15 -17.65 34.30 5.83
N PHE A 16 -18.96 34.44 6.03
CA PHE A 16 -19.86 33.33 6.34
C PHE A 16 -19.89 32.30 5.21
N CYS A 17 -20.10 32.72 3.96
CA CYS A 17 -20.10 31.79 2.82
C CYS A 17 -18.76 31.06 2.66
N ARG A 18 -17.63 31.75 2.83
CA ARG A 18 -16.29 31.12 2.78
C ARG A 18 -16.10 30.10 3.90
N ASN A 19 -16.60 30.40 5.10
CA ASN A 19 -16.52 29.47 6.22
C ASN A 19 -17.39 28.24 5.99
N LEU A 20 -18.63 28.42 5.52
CA LEU A 20 -19.51 27.31 5.17
C LEU A 20 -18.89 26.39 4.11
N GLN A 21 -18.31 26.96 3.05
CA GLN A 21 -17.63 26.17 2.01
C GLN A 21 -16.47 25.37 2.57
N LYS A 22 -15.65 25.97 3.44
CA LYS A 22 -14.54 25.26 4.10
C LYS A 22 -15.04 24.14 5.00
N THR A 23 -16.07 24.40 5.81
CA THR A 23 -16.66 23.39 6.70
C THR A 23 -17.25 22.24 5.89
N HIS A 24 -17.97 22.54 4.80
CA HIS A 24 -18.52 21.53 3.91
C HIS A 24 -17.42 20.64 3.33
N TYR A 25 -16.35 21.24 2.83
CA TYR A 25 -15.19 20.49 2.34
C TYR A 25 -14.57 19.62 3.43
N GLN A 26 -14.35 20.16 4.63
CA GLN A 26 -13.78 19.40 5.75
C GLN A 26 -14.66 18.21 6.15
N VAL A 27 -15.98 18.40 6.22
CA VAL A 27 -16.94 17.33 6.53
C VAL A 27 -16.94 16.28 5.44
N SER A 28 -16.99 16.67 4.16
CA SER A 28 -16.92 15.75 3.03
C SER A 28 -15.63 14.91 3.04
N GLN A 29 -14.49 15.51 3.35
CA GLN A 29 -13.22 14.79 3.49
C GLN A 29 -13.22 13.81 4.67
N GLN A 30 -13.87 14.16 5.79
CA GLN A 30 -14.03 13.24 6.92
C GLN A 30 -14.96 12.07 6.56
N GLN A 31 -16.06 12.34 5.86
CA GLN A 31 -16.98 11.30 5.38
C GLN A 31 -16.26 10.30 4.49
N LEU A 32 -15.42 10.77 3.56
CA LEU A 32 -14.63 9.88 2.69
C LEU A 32 -13.67 9.00 3.50
N ARG A 33 -12.97 9.57 4.49
CA ARG A 33 -12.08 8.79 5.38
C ARG A 33 -12.84 7.74 6.17
N TRP A 34 -14.02 8.07 6.67
CA TRP A 34 -14.87 7.12 7.40
C TRP A 34 -15.37 6.01 6.49
N ALA A 35 -15.73 6.33 5.26
CA ALA A 35 -16.11 5.35 4.25
C ALA A 35 -14.96 4.38 3.95
N MET A 36 -13.74 4.89 3.74
CA MET A 36 -12.54 4.07 3.53
C MET A 36 -12.27 3.13 4.72
N GLN A 37 -12.33 3.64 5.96
CA GLN A 37 -12.14 2.82 7.16
C GLN A 37 -13.23 1.76 7.35
N THR A 38 -14.46 2.09 6.98
CA THR A 38 -15.58 1.13 7.02
C THR A 38 -15.36 0.02 6.00
N GLN A 39 -14.92 0.37 4.79
CA GLN A 39 -14.63 -0.59 3.74
C GLN A 39 -13.43 -1.49 4.10
N GLU A 40 -12.38 -0.93 4.71
CA GLU A 40 -11.25 -1.69 5.24
C GLU A 40 -11.70 -2.75 6.25
N LYS A 41 -12.66 -2.42 7.13
CA LYS A 41 -13.23 -3.39 8.07
C LYS A 41 -13.94 -4.55 7.35
N VAL A 42 -14.75 -4.25 6.32
CA VAL A 42 -15.44 -5.27 5.52
C VAL A 42 -14.43 -6.18 4.81
N VAL A 43 -13.39 -5.59 4.22
CA VAL A 43 -12.30 -6.34 3.59
C VAL A 43 -11.61 -7.26 4.59
N LYS A 44 -11.31 -6.76 5.79
CA LYS A 44 -10.71 -7.56 6.86
C LYS A 44 -11.61 -8.73 7.27
N ASP A 45 -12.90 -8.50 7.45
CA ASP A 45 -13.86 -9.55 7.85
C ASP A 45 -13.97 -10.63 6.76
N ARG A 46 -13.92 -10.23 5.47
CA ARG A 46 -13.85 -11.16 4.32
C ARG A 46 -12.57 -12.00 4.36
N LEU A 47 -11.41 -11.37 4.50
CA LEU A 47 -10.13 -12.07 4.58
C LEU A 47 -10.06 -13.03 5.78
N GLN A 48 -10.63 -12.65 6.92
CA GLN A 48 -10.72 -13.53 8.08
C GLN A 48 -11.63 -14.73 7.83
N THR A 49 -12.75 -14.54 7.14
CA THR A 49 -13.66 -15.63 6.77
C THR A 49 -12.96 -16.62 5.85
N ASP A 50 -12.28 -16.13 4.81
CA ASP A 50 -11.55 -16.95 3.85
C ASP A 50 -10.36 -17.67 4.50
N ALA A 51 -9.67 -17.03 5.46
CA ALA A 51 -8.55 -17.62 6.20
C ALA A 51 -8.97 -18.55 7.37
N SER A 52 -10.23 -18.49 7.82
CA SER A 52 -10.71 -19.26 8.98
C SER A 52 -10.86 -20.77 8.72
N GLY A 53 -10.75 -21.20 7.46
CA GLY A 53 -10.66 -22.60 7.09
C GLY A 53 -9.23 -23.15 7.19
N GLU A 54 -8.98 -24.00 8.19
CA GLU A 54 -7.87 -24.98 8.24
C GLU A 54 -6.52 -24.51 7.66
N SER A 55 -6.00 -23.34 8.05
CA SER A 55 -4.66 -22.85 7.65
C SER A 55 -4.34 -23.01 6.16
N LYS A 56 -5.34 -22.85 5.28
CA LYS A 56 -5.12 -22.95 3.85
C LYS A 56 -4.55 -21.63 3.33
N PRO A 57 -3.58 -21.66 2.41
CA PRO A 57 -3.20 -20.46 1.68
C PRO A 57 -4.44 -19.86 1.01
N LEU A 58 -4.51 -18.53 0.96
CA LEU A 58 -5.59 -17.83 0.25
C LEU A 58 -5.58 -18.33 -1.20
N ALA A 59 -6.75 -18.75 -1.69
CA ALA A 59 -6.86 -19.19 -3.08
C ALA A 59 -6.64 -18.01 -4.02
N LEU A 60 -5.86 -18.19 -5.10
CA LEU A 60 -5.57 -17.15 -6.10
C LEU A 60 -6.83 -16.67 -6.84
N ASP A 61 -7.86 -17.50 -6.91
CA ASP A 61 -9.19 -17.21 -7.47
C ASP A 61 -10.24 -16.96 -6.38
N GLY A 62 -9.78 -16.74 -5.14
CA GLY A 62 -10.65 -16.53 -3.99
C GLY A 62 -11.47 -15.26 -4.10
N ASP A 63 -12.62 -15.28 -3.44
CA ASP A 63 -13.54 -14.15 -3.41
C ASP A 63 -12.85 -12.87 -2.91
N TRP A 64 -11.91 -12.97 -1.96
CA TRP A 64 -11.14 -11.83 -1.44
C TRP A 64 -10.53 -10.86 -2.49
N HIS A 65 -10.26 -11.31 -3.71
CA HIS A 65 -9.77 -10.45 -4.81
C HIS A 65 -10.84 -9.55 -5.45
N GLN A 66 -12.12 -9.89 -5.29
CA GLN A 66 -13.19 -9.14 -5.96
C GLN A 66 -13.25 -7.71 -5.41
N PRO A 67 -13.30 -6.70 -6.30
CA PRO A 67 -13.37 -5.32 -5.88
C PRO A 67 -14.66 -5.08 -5.10
N LEU A 68 -14.55 -4.27 -4.06
CA LEU A 68 -15.70 -3.82 -3.28
C LEU A 68 -15.98 -2.38 -3.64
N GLU A 69 -17.23 -2.08 -3.99
CA GLU A 69 -17.69 -0.74 -4.29
C GLU A 69 -18.74 -0.31 -3.25
N THR A 70 -18.50 0.82 -2.60
CA THR A 70 -19.44 1.45 -1.67
C THR A 70 -19.85 2.81 -2.22
N GLN A 71 -21.14 2.98 -2.48
CA GLN A 71 -21.70 4.25 -2.93
C GLN A 71 -22.30 5.01 -1.74
N GLY A 72 -21.82 6.24 -1.53
CA GLY A 72 -22.40 7.22 -0.62
C GLY A 72 -23.27 8.23 -1.36
N GLU A 73 -23.73 9.25 -0.63
CA GLU A 73 -24.58 10.32 -1.18
C GLU A 73 -23.84 11.17 -2.24
N ASP A 74 -22.58 11.52 -1.96
CA ASP A 74 -21.75 12.38 -2.84
C ASP A 74 -20.38 11.74 -3.19
N TYR A 75 -20.19 10.45 -2.93
CA TYR A 75 -18.91 9.77 -3.16
C TYR A 75 -19.08 8.30 -3.51
N THR A 76 -18.06 7.73 -4.15
CA THR A 76 -17.93 6.29 -4.37
C THR A 76 -16.54 5.86 -3.91
N VAL A 77 -16.46 4.79 -3.11
CA VAL A 77 -15.18 4.19 -2.70
C VAL A 77 -15.07 2.80 -3.30
N VAL A 78 -14.03 2.59 -4.11
CA VAL A 78 -13.69 1.30 -4.70
C VAL A 78 -12.41 0.81 -4.03
N SER A 79 -12.44 -0.39 -3.49
CA SER A 79 -11.27 -1.04 -2.90
C SER A 79 -10.94 -2.33 -3.63
N GLN A 80 -9.65 -2.57 -3.84
CA GLN A 80 -9.09 -3.81 -4.36
C GLN A 80 -8.07 -4.35 -3.36
N VAL A 81 -7.98 -5.67 -3.25
CA VAL A 81 -7.04 -6.35 -2.37
C VAL A 81 -6.05 -7.13 -3.23
N GLU A 82 -4.78 -7.03 -2.87
CA GLU A 82 -3.67 -7.73 -3.52
C GLU A 82 -2.88 -8.49 -2.45
N ASP A 83 -2.31 -9.64 -2.83
CA ASP A 83 -1.43 -10.39 -1.94
C ASP A 83 -0.04 -9.74 -1.94
N ALA A 84 0.38 -9.23 -0.78
CA ALA A 84 1.72 -8.69 -0.60
C ALA A 84 2.83 -9.75 -0.71
N GLN A 85 2.49 -11.04 -0.67
CA GLN A 85 3.42 -12.16 -0.89
C GLN A 85 3.65 -12.50 -2.36
N ASP A 86 2.84 -11.96 -3.29
CA ASP A 86 3.04 -12.12 -4.74
C ASP A 86 4.16 -11.20 -5.27
N CYS A 87 5.24 -11.06 -4.50
CA CYS A 87 6.41 -10.30 -4.88
C CYS A 87 7.67 -10.82 -4.18
N PHE A 88 8.85 -10.47 -4.71
CA PHE A 88 10.10 -10.78 -4.05
C PHE A 88 10.26 -9.92 -2.79
N ASN A 89 10.25 -10.55 -1.61
CA ASN A 89 10.45 -9.85 -0.34
C ASN A 89 11.92 -9.41 -0.17
N VAL A 90 12.18 -8.12 -0.41
CA VAL A 90 13.50 -7.49 -0.27
C VAL A 90 14.04 -7.59 1.17
N ASN A 91 13.18 -7.67 2.19
CA ASN A 91 13.63 -7.80 3.58
C ASN A 91 14.34 -9.14 3.85
N ASN A 92 14.11 -10.16 3.01
CA ASN A 92 14.83 -11.43 3.11
C ASN A 92 16.34 -11.28 2.85
N LEU A 93 16.76 -10.19 2.19
CA LEU A 93 18.18 -9.91 1.94
C LEU A 93 18.98 -9.70 3.22
N LEU A 94 18.35 -9.13 4.25
CA LEU A 94 18.98 -8.84 5.55
C LEU A 94 19.03 -10.04 6.50
N THR A 95 18.31 -11.12 6.18
CA THR A 95 18.30 -12.31 7.05
C THR A 95 19.61 -13.08 6.90
N ALA A 96 20.17 -13.64 7.97
CA ALA A 96 21.35 -14.50 7.87
C ALA A 96 21.04 -15.73 6.98
N ASP A 97 22.00 -16.14 6.16
CA ASP A 97 21.88 -17.41 5.44
C ASP A 97 21.89 -18.55 6.45
N ILE A 98 20.77 -19.29 6.55
CA ILE A 98 20.74 -20.54 7.28
C ILE A 98 21.50 -21.55 6.43
N ALA A 99 22.81 -21.68 6.69
CA ALA A 99 23.60 -22.72 6.07
C ALA A 99 23.00 -24.08 6.45
N PRO A 100 22.69 -24.97 5.49
CA PRO A 100 22.39 -26.36 5.83
C PRO A 100 23.60 -26.91 6.61
N GLN A 101 23.33 -27.43 7.81
CA GLN A 101 24.38 -28.03 8.65
C GLN A 101 25.05 -29.17 7.87
N GLY A 102 26.28 -28.93 7.43
CA GLY A 102 27.15 -29.95 6.85
C GLY A 102 27.54 -29.68 5.40
N GLN A 103 28.39 -28.67 5.17
CA GLN A 103 29.40 -28.69 4.10
C GLN A 103 30.39 -27.54 4.32
N SER A 104 31.43 -27.81 5.10
CA SER A 104 32.61 -26.95 5.20
C SER A 104 33.64 -27.44 4.18
N ALA A 105 33.71 -26.80 3.02
CA ALA A 105 34.83 -26.93 2.10
C ALA A 105 35.45 -25.54 1.88
N PRO A 106 36.79 -25.39 1.92
CA PRO A 106 37.44 -24.13 1.64
C PRO A 106 37.55 -23.97 0.12
N GLY A 107 36.75 -23.07 -0.48
CA GLY A 107 36.83 -22.86 -1.91
C GLY A 107 35.97 -21.71 -2.40
N VAL A 108 36.62 -20.57 -2.69
CA VAL A 108 36.12 -19.37 -3.39
C VAL A 108 34.95 -18.69 -2.67
N ALA A 109 34.99 -17.37 -2.53
CA ALA A 109 33.83 -16.60 -2.09
C ALA A 109 32.74 -16.73 -3.17
N GLU A 110 31.93 -17.79 -3.09
CA GLU A 110 30.81 -17.99 -3.98
C GLU A 110 29.82 -16.85 -3.75
N LYS A 111 29.39 -16.23 -4.85
CA LYS A 111 28.35 -15.21 -4.84
C LYS A 111 27.12 -15.75 -4.10
N SER A 112 26.65 -15.04 -3.07
CA SER A 112 25.57 -15.52 -2.20
C SER A 112 24.34 -15.89 -3.04
N ARG A 113 23.58 -16.90 -2.59
CA ARG A 113 22.37 -17.32 -3.30
C ARG A 113 21.40 -16.15 -3.50
N LYS A 114 21.33 -15.25 -2.51
CA LYS A 114 20.49 -14.05 -2.55
C LYS A 114 20.92 -13.06 -3.61
N ALA A 115 22.24 -12.81 -3.74
CA ALA A 115 22.80 -11.98 -4.80
C ALA A 115 22.43 -12.52 -6.19
N ARG A 116 22.56 -13.84 -6.41
CA ARG A 116 22.21 -14.47 -7.69
C ARG A 116 20.72 -14.30 -8.03
N ILE A 117 19.83 -14.48 -7.05
CA ILE A 117 18.37 -14.35 -7.25
C ILE A 117 18.00 -12.91 -7.62
N VAL A 118 18.50 -11.92 -6.88
CA VAL A 118 18.21 -10.50 -7.14
C VAL A 118 18.77 -10.08 -8.49
N GLU A 119 20.01 -10.45 -8.80
CA GLU A 119 20.61 -10.07 -10.08
C GLU A 119 19.90 -10.70 -11.27
N GLN A 120 19.47 -11.96 -11.15
CA GLN A 120 18.69 -12.62 -12.18
C GLN A 120 17.35 -11.90 -12.38
N LEU A 121 16.62 -11.60 -11.30
CA LEU A 121 15.34 -10.87 -11.35
C LEU A 121 15.50 -9.49 -12.02
N LEU A 122 16.56 -8.76 -11.66
CA LEU A 122 16.87 -7.46 -12.23
C LEU A 122 17.31 -7.58 -13.70
N THR A 123 18.05 -8.62 -14.06
CA THR A 123 18.47 -8.85 -15.45
C THR A 123 17.29 -9.26 -16.33
N GLU A 124 16.39 -10.10 -15.83
CA GLU A 124 15.15 -10.51 -16.51
C GLU A 124 14.19 -9.33 -16.72
N SER A 125 14.21 -8.35 -15.82
CA SER A 125 13.48 -7.08 -15.99
C SER A 125 14.18 -6.06 -16.91
N GLY A 126 15.35 -6.40 -17.47
CA GLY A 126 16.05 -5.61 -18.50
C GLY A 126 17.23 -4.77 -18.00
N LEU A 127 17.67 -4.92 -16.75
CA LEU A 127 18.89 -4.26 -16.26
C LEU A 127 20.15 -4.98 -16.76
N SER A 128 21.22 -4.21 -16.99
CA SER A 128 22.51 -4.81 -17.31
C SER A 128 23.07 -5.56 -16.10
N PRO A 129 23.84 -6.65 -16.29
CA PRO A 129 24.39 -7.42 -15.16
C PRO A 129 25.21 -6.59 -14.17
N GLY A 130 26.01 -5.63 -14.66
CA GLY A 130 26.79 -4.74 -13.79
C GLY A 130 25.93 -3.74 -13.01
N THR A 131 24.80 -3.31 -13.59
CA THR A 131 23.83 -2.46 -12.86
C THR A 131 23.07 -3.28 -11.83
N ALA A 132 22.66 -4.50 -12.17
CA ALA A 132 21.94 -5.40 -11.27
C ALA A 132 22.78 -5.73 -10.02
N GLU A 133 24.07 -5.99 -10.20
CA GLU A 133 25.01 -6.21 -9.09
C GLU A 133 25.16 -4.98 -8.20
N ALA A 134 25.30 -3.78 -8.79
CA ALA A 134 25.37 -2.53 -8.04
C ALA A 134 24.10 -2.28 -7.21
N VAL A 135 22.91 -2.56 -7.77
CA VAL A 135 21.63 -2.43 -7.06
C VAL A 135 21.54 -3.43 -5.91
N TYR A 136 21.98 -4.69 -6.09
CA TYR A 136 22.04 -5.65 -5.00
C TYR A 136 22.88 -5.13 -3.82
N PHE A 137 24.08 -4.58 -4.08
CA PHE A 137 24.91 -4.03 -3.02
C PHE A 137 24.26 -2.83 -2.32
N GLN A 138 23.52 -1.98 -3.03
CA GLN A 138 22.75 -0.89 -2.42
C GLN A 138 21.58 -1.37 -1.55
N LEU A 139 21.02 -2.55 -1.81
CA LEU A 139 19.93 -3.12 -1.02
C LEU A 139 20.41 -3.80 0.26
N VAL A 140 21.70 -4.10 0.36
CA VAL A 140 22.31 -4.82 1.50
C VAL A 140 23.14 -3.89 2.40
N ASP A 141 23.57 -2.73 1.88
CA ASP A 141 24.17 -1.62 2.66
C ASP A 141 23.14 -0.95 3.58
#